data_AF-A0A091D600-F1
#
_entry.id   AF-A0A091D600-F1
#
_cell.length_a   1.000
_cell.length_b   1.000
_cell.length_c   1.000
_cell.angle_alpha   90.00
_cell.angle_beta   90.00
_cell.angle_gamma   90.00
#
_symmetry.space_group_name_H-M   'P 1'
#
loop_
_entity.id
_entity.type
_entity.pdbx_description
1 polymer ?
#
loop_
_entity_poly.entity_id
_entity_poly.type
_entity_poly.pdbx_seq_one_letter_code
_entity_poly.pdbx_strand_id
1 'polypeptide(L)'
;MAAPGVWLLSRLPLCAQTRSLVRCPALRRLSCAGTLAADFRREEQPSGSAETGCKDKTPMKTFSEVQDGRREQAQRTVLIQCPNKISEKKFLKYLSQHGPIHSHFFYESFGLYAVVEFCQKDSIDSLLNGTQIPTVGTEAVIPFRSRFFSLKLKSPSGHITEKSPVQPSNQLPPSSKKLSELLCSAESVADQLTTLLKEFQLTEENTRLRYLTCSLIEDVAAAYFPGCTVRLFGSSVNTFGKLGCDLDIFLDLEETRKLGTHKSMGNFWMEFQVKSVPSERIAAQKILSVIGECLDHFGPGCVGIHKILNARCPLVRFSHQASGFQCDLTANNRIALKSSELLYIYGTMDWRVRALVFGVRCWARVHSLTSGIPGAWITNFSLTAMVIFFLQIRSPPILPSLDALKTLAGTEDKCIIEGNNCTFIRDLNKIKPSENTETVELLLKEFFEYFGNFAFNKNSISIRQGREQNKPDSSPLHIQNPFETSLNISKNVSQSQLQRFVELARESAWVLQQKDTAVPSPSSKLPWGLAALLLPSLTQSKKKQKKFGNERLKDLLESIKSNSAESSTNTSRKQTVSTQM
;
A
#
# COMPACT_ATOMS: atom_id res chain seq x y z
N MET A 1 38.24 7.71 -53.56
CA MET A 1 38.28 8.57 -54.76
C MET A 1 36.88 8.60 -55.33
N ALA A 2 36.19 9.70 -55.61
CA ALA A 2 36.34 11.11 -55.31
C ALA A 2 34.90 11.70 -55.37
N ALA A 3 34.56 12.58 -54.43
CA ALA A 3 33.54 13.61 -54.62
C ALA A 3 34.27 14.88 -55.15
N PRO A 4 33.65 16.08 -55.31
CA PRO A 4 32.24 16.48 -55.22
C PRO A 4 31.77 17.46 -56.32
N GLY A 5 30.47 17.78 -56.36
CA GLY A 5 29.90 18.94 -57.05
C GLY A 5 29.05 19.78 -56.09
N VAL A 6 29.53 20.98 -55.79
CA VAL A 6 28.96 22.01 -54.89
C VAL A 6 27.98 22.88 -55.66
N TRP A 7 26.80 23.20 -55.12
CA TRP A 7 26.10 24.46 -55.44
C TRP A 7 25.45 25.08 -54.18
N LEU A 8 25.76 26.35 -53.97
CA LEU A 8 25.39 27.22 -52.84
C LEU A 8 23.98 27.81 -52.98
N LEU A 9 23.35 27.96 -51.81
CA LEU A 9 22.48 29.03 -51.30
C LEU A 9 22.02 30.16 -52.25
N SER A 10 20.72 30.43 -52.23
CA SER A 10 20.19 31.81 -52.24
C SER A 10 19.09 31.98 -51.19
N ARG A 11 19.24 33.04 -50.38
CA ARG A 11 18.32 33.51 -49.33
C ARG A 11 17.43 34.63 -49.87
N LEU A 12 16.33 34.86 -49.15
CA LEU A 12 15.64 36.13 -48.80
C LEU A 12 14.14 36.16 -49.22
N PRO A 13 13.26 36.92 -48.55
CA PRO A 13 13.27 37.39 -47.14
C PRO A 13 11.92 37.17 -46.40
N LEU A 14 11.98 37.21 -45.07
CA LEU A 14 10.82 37.42 -44.17
C LEU A 14 10.34 38.88 -44.25
N CYS A 15 9.02 39.09 -44.34
CA CYS A 15 8.38 40.24 -43.68
C CYS A 15 6.90 39.97 -43.34
N ALA A 16 6.61 40.17 -42.05
CA ALA A 16 5.38 40.66 -41.41
C ALA A 16 3.99 40.17 -41.88
N GLN A 17 3.23 39.57 -40.94
CA GLN A 17 1.85 40.03 -40.66
C GLN A 17 1.30 39.53 -39.30
N THR A 18 1.00 40.52 -38.44
CA THR A 18 -0.17 40.65 -37.55
C THR A 18 -0.56 39.51 -36.60
N ARG A 19 -0.24 39.71 -35.31
CA ARG A 19 -0.94 39.09 -34.17
C ARG A 19 -2.29 39.77 -33.96
N SER A 20 -3.38 39.05 -34.18
CA SER A 20 -4.73 39.45 -33.76
C SER A 20 -4.93 39.17 -32.26
N LEU A 21 -5.23 40.22 -31.50
CA LEU A 21 -5.73 40.15 -30.13
C LEU A 21 -7.09 39.42 -30.10
N VAL A 22 -7.15 38.29 -29.38
CA VAL A 22 -8.42 37.74 -28.90
C VAL A 22 -8.54 38.07 -27.42
N ARG A 23 -9.51 38.93 -27.11
CA ARG A 23 -9.93 39.31 -25.75
C ARG A 23 -10.57 38.11 -25.05
N CYS A 24 -10.05 37.70 -23.90
CA CYS A 24 -10.79 36.89 -22.93
C CYS A 24 -11.59 37.81 -21.98
N PRO A 25 -12.82 37.44 -21.58
CA PRO A 25 -13.66 38.27 -20.72
C PRO A 25 -13.15 38.30 -19.27
N ALA A 26 -13.28 39.48 -18.65
CA ALA A 26 -12.96 39.73 -17.27
C ALA A 26 -13.79 38.85 -16.31
N LEU A 27 -13.12 37.98 -15.55
CA LEU A 27 -13.67 37.40 -14.33
C LEU A 27 -13.06 38.14 -13.13
N ARG A 28 -13.97 38.62 -12.28
CA ARG A 28 -13.73 39.52 -11.15
C ARG A 28 -12.70 38.93 -10.18
N ARG A 29 -11.68 39.74 -9.89
CA ARG A 29 -10.78 39.59 -8.74
C ARG A 29 -11.61 39.65 -7.46
N LEU A 30 -11.55 38.59 -6.65
CA LEU A 30 -11.80 38.68 -5.22
C LEU A 30 -10.43 38.66 -4.53
N SER A 31 -10.11 39.79 -3.93
CA SER A 31 -8.91 40.06 -3.15
C SER A 31 -8.91 39.24 -1.86
N CYS A 32 -7.84 38.46 -1.63
CA CYS A 32 -7.47 37.99 -0.29
C CYS A 32 -6.90 39.14 0.54
N ALA A 33 -7.28 39.21 1.81
CA ALA A 33 -6.69 40.09 2.82
C ALA A 33 -6.47 39.32 4.14
N GLY A 34 -5.29 39.53 4.75
CA GLY A 34 -4.92 39.24 6.15
C GLY A 34 -4.44 37.80 6.40
N THR A 35 -3.15 37.46 6.56
CA THR A 35 -2.09 37.87 7.53
C THR A 35 -2.20 37.20 8.92
N LEU A 36 -1.34 36.19 9.10
CA LEU A 36 -0.59 35.76 10.29
C LEU A 36 -1.28 35.58 11.66
N ALA A 37 -1.19 34.35 12.19
CA ALA A 37 -0.75 34.13 13.57
C ALA A 37 0.08 32.83 13.61
N ALA A 38 1.29 32.96 14.14
CA ALA A 38 2.16 31.84 14.48
C ALA A 38 1.62 31.18 15.75
N ASP A 39 1.57 29.85 15.80
CA ASP A 39 1.60 29.17 17.09
C ASP A 39 2.28 27.80 17.03
N PHE A 40 2.98 27.55 18.13
CA PHE A 40 3.99 26.53 18.34
C PHE A 40 3.45 25.09 18.30
N ARG A 41 4.34 24.17 17.89
CA ARG A 41 4.24 22.72 18.12
C ARG A 41 3.75 22.41 19.54
N ARG A 42 2.63 21.69 19.65
CA ARG A 42 2.34 20.85 20.80
C ARG A 42 1.75 19.54 20.31
N GLU A 43 2.43 18.45 20.66
CA GLU A 43 1.98 17.07 20.46
C GLU A 43 0.72 16.84 21.29
N GLU A 44 -0.39 16.47 20.65
CA GLU A 44 -1.55 15.92 21.34
C GLU A 44 -1.40 14.41 21.44
N GLN A 45 -1.23 13.93 22.67
CA GLN A 45 -1.47 12.54 23.05
C GLN A 45 -2.98 12.31 23.23
N PRO A 46 -3.53 11.13 22.89
CA PRO A 46 -4.92 10.82 23.22
C PRO A 46 -4.97 10.22 24.63
N SER A 47 -5.32 11.03 25.63
CA SER A 47 -5.79 10.55 26.93
C SER A 47 -7.31 10.43 26.91
N GLY A 48 -7.81 9.29 27.40
CA GLY A 48 -9.24 9.01 27.46
C GLY A 48 -9.97 9.89 28.47
N SER A 49 -11.06 10.50 28.05
CA SER A 49 -12.26 10.71 28.86
C SER A 49 -13.43 11.07 27.94
N ALA A 50 -14.61 10.59 28.30
CA ALA A 50 -15.83 10.75 27.53
C ALA A 50 -16.30 12.21 27.52
N GLU A 51 -16.52 12.76 26.32
CA GLU A 51 -17.28 14.00 26.16
C GLU A 51 -18.32 13.84 25.05
N THR A 52 -19.59 13.90 25.48
CA THR A 52 -20.77 14.17 24.69
C THR A 52 -20.69 15.58 24.10
N GLY A 53 -20.56 15.69 22.77
CA GLY A 53 -20.59 16.97 22.05
C GLY A 53 -20.73 16.75 20.55
N CYS A 54 -21.80 17.28 19.97
CA CYS A 54 -22.11 17.28 18.54
C CYS A 54 -20.96 17.95 17.77
N LYS A 55 -20.04 17.15 17.21
CA LYS A 55 -19.03 17.66 16.27
C LYS A 55 -19.66 17.73 14.89
N ASP A 56 -19.69 18.92 14.30
CA ASP A 56 -19.83 19.11 12.86
C ASP A 56 -18.73 18.29 12.16
N LYS A 57 -19.07 17.05 11.78
CA LYS A 57 -18.15 16.16 11.08
C LYS A 57 -18.08 16.63 9.64
N THR A 58 -16.96 17.24 9.27
CA THR A 58 -16.60 17.44 7.86
C THR A 58 -16.85 16.13 7.10
N PRO A 59 -17.64 16.14 6.01
CA PRO A 59 -18.00 14.92 5.31
C PRO A 59 -16.76 14.16 4.85
N MET A 60 -16.77 12.84 5.02
CA MET A 60 -15.66 12.00 4.57
C MET A 60 -15.58 12.06 3.04
N LYS A 61 -14.40 12.40 2.52
CA LYS A 61 -14.13 12.40 1.08
C LYS A 61 -14.16 10.98 0.54
N THR A 62 -14.66 10.83 -0.67
CA THR A 62 -14.61 9.58 -1.43
C THR A 62 -13.17 9.23 -1.81
N PHE A 63 -12.93 7.96 -2.13
CA PHE A 63 -11.63 7.49 -2.61
C PHE A 63 -11.11 8.29 -3.82
N SER A 64 -11.98 8.57 -4.80
CA SER A 64 -11.60 9.35 -5.99
C SER A 64 -11.19 10.77 -5.62
N GLU A 65 -11.98 11.47 -4.79
CA GLU A 65 -11.66 12.83 -4.36
C GLU A 65 -10.34 12.91 -3.59
N VAL A 66 -10.04 11.89 -2.78
CA VAL A 66 -8.74 11.78 -2.11
C VAL A 66 -7.62 11.60 -3.14
N GLN A 67 -7.76 10.67 -4.09
CA GLN A 67 -6.74 10.46 -5.12
C GLN A 67 -6.51 11.71 -5.98
N ASP A 68 -7.58 12.35 -6.44
CA ASP A 68 -7.53 13.52 -7.31
C ASP A 68 -6.89 14.71 -6.57
N GLY A 69 -7.23 14.92 -5.30
CA GLY A 69 -6.60 15.93 -4.45
C GLY A 69 -5.10 15.68 -4.21
N ARG A 70 -4.70 14.42 -3.98
CA ARG A 70 -3.29 14.05 -3.82
C ARG A 70 -2.49 14.18 -5.11
N ARG A 71 -3.10 13.84 -6.25
CA ARG A 71 -2.48 14.04 -7.56
C ARG A 71 -2.28 15.52 -7.87
N GLU A 72 -3.26 16.37 -7.58
CA GLU A 72 -3.15 17.83 -7.76
C GLU A 72 -2.01 18.41 -6.91
N GLN A 73 -1.92 18.04 -5.63
CA GLN A 73 -0.77 18.39 -4.76
C GLN A 73 0.56 17.95 -5.38
N ALA A 74 0.65 16.72 -5.89
CA ALA A 74 1.86 16.19 -6.50
C ALA A 74 2.24 16.93 -7.81
N GLN A 75 1.27 17.42 -8.59
CA GLN A 75 1.52 18.20 -9.80
C GLN A 75 2.14 19.57 -9.54
N ARG A 76 1.98 20.12 -8.33
CA ARG A 76 2.65 21.35 -7.87
C ARG A 76 3.81 21.09 -6.89
N THR A 77 4.32 19.85 -6.88
CA THR A 77 5.44 19.43 -6.05
C THR A 77 6.67 19.10 -6.91
N VAL A 78 7.86 19.39 -6.37
CA VAL A 78 9.17 19.09 -6.98
C VAL A 78 10.02 18.21 -6.06
N LEU A 79 10.92 17.42 -6.67
CA LEU A 79 11.91 16.61 -5.98
C LEU A 79 13.29 17.24 -6.16
N ILE A 80 14.05 17.41 -5.08
CA ILE A 80 15.37 18.08 -5.13
C ILE A 80 16.40 17.22 -4.39
N GLN A 81 17.45 16.80 -5.08
CA GLN A 81 18.63 16.22 -4.44
C GLN A 81 19.45 17.33 -3.78
N CYS A 82 19.72 17.18 -2.48
CA CYS A 82 20.40 18.18 -1.67
C CYS A 82 21.84 17.74 -1.33
N PRO A 83 22.77 18.69 -1.14
CA PRO A 83 24.06 18.42 -0.50
C PRO A 83 23.87 17.98 0.96
N ASN A 84 24.76 17.11 1.46
CA ASN A 84 24.70 16.59 2.84
C ASN A 84 24.76 17.69 3.93
N LYS A 85 25.33 18.86 3.61
CA LYS A 85 25.40 20.02 4.51
C LYS A 85 24.58 21.15 3.91
N ILE A 86 23.32 21.25 4.31
CA ILE A 86 22.39 22.28 3.84
C ILE A 86 21.71 22.97 5.03
N SER A 87 21.58 24.29 4.95
CA SER A 87 20.76 25.08 5.88
C SER A 87 19.35 25.18 5.32
N GLU A 88 18.37 24.60 6.03
CA GLU A 88 16.96 24.61 5.64
C GLU A 88 16.44 26.03 5.36
N LYS A 89 16.80 26.98 6.21
CA LYS A 89 16.41 28.39 6.06
C LYS A 89 16.93 28.99 4.75
N LYS A 90 18.20 28.75 4.41
CA LYS A 90 18.80 29.25 3.15
C LYS A 90 18.19 28.56 1.93
N PHE A 91 17.93 27.26 2.04
CA PHE A 91 17.29 26.45 1.01
C PHE A 91 15.89 26.97 0.68
N LEU A 92 15.03 27.14 1.68
CA LEU A 92 13.67 27.65 1.48
C LEU A 92 13.69 29.09 0.97
N LYS A 93 14.58 29.95 1.51
CA LYS A 93 14.72 31.33 1.01
C LYS A 93 15.04 31.38 -0.48
N TYR A 94 15.91 30.48 -0.96
CA TYR A 94 16.22 30.37 -2.38
C TYR A 94 14.98 29.93 -3.19
N LEU A 95 14.29 28.87 -2.77
CA LEU A 95 13.13 28.36 -3.51
C LEU A 95 11.93 29.32 -3.51
N SER A 96 11.72 30.08 -2.43
CA SER A 96 10.63 31.06 -2.32
C SER A 96 10.71 32.19 -3.35
N GLN A 97 11.85 32.40 -4.02
CA GLN A 97 11.96 33.36 -5.13
C GLN A 97 11.15 32.94 -6.36
N HIS A 98 10.83 31.64 -6.48
CA HIS A 98 10.03 31.10 -7.59
C HIS A 98 8.53 31.07 -7.31
N GLY A 99 8.13 31.15 -6.03
CA GLY A 99 6.74 31.16 -5.60
C GLY A 99 6.58 30.75 -4.14
N PRO A 100 5.40 30.99 -3.53
CA PRO A 100 5.13 30.60 -2.15
C PRO A 100 5.15 29.07 -1.98
N ILE A 101 5.82 28.60 -0.93
CA ILE A 101 5.94 27.19 -0.56
C ILE A 101 4.79 26.84 0.39
N HIS A 102 4.03 25.80 0.05
CA HIS A 102 2.95 25.27 0.88
C HIS A 102 3.52 24.41 2.02
N SER A 103 4.42 23.47 1.68
CA SER A 103 5.11 22.65 2.66
C SER A 103 6.30 21.92 2.04
N HIS A 104 7.18 21.40 2.89
CA HIS A 104 8.34 20.63 2.49
C HIS A 104 8.70 19.59 3.55
N PHE A 105 9.44 18.58 3.15
CA PHE A 105 10.12 17.67 4.07
C PHE A 105 11.39 17.13 3.42
N PHE A 106 12.29 16.63 4.25
CA PHE A 106 13.51 15.96 3.81
C PHE A 106 13.45 14.48 4.14
N TYR A 107 14.18 13.68 3.36
CA TYR A 107 14.32 12.25 3.61
C TYR A 107 15.66 11.75 3.05
N GLU A 108 16.09 10.59 3.52
CA GLU A 108 17.30 9.92 3.04
C GLU A 108 16.95 8.70 2.19
N SER A 109 17.66 8.57 1.07
CA SER A 109 17.69 7.38 0.21
C SER A 109 19.16 7.16 -0.21
N PHE A 110 19.48 7.14 -1.51
CA PHE A 110 20.85 7.18 -2.04
C PHE A 110 21.50 8.58 -1.94
N GLY A 111 21.17 9.33 -0.90
CA GLY A 111 21.51 10.75 -0.70
C GLY A 111 20.41 11.48 0.07
N LEU A 112 20.66 12.74 0.39
CA LEU A 112 19.67 13.62 1.00
C LEU A 112 18.77 14.22 -0.08
N TYR A 113 17.45 14.09 0.10
CA TYR A 113 16.46 14.64 -0.82
C TYR A 113 15.46 15.54 -0.07
N ALA A 114 14.92 16.52 -0.78
CA ALA A 114 13.83 17.37 -0.33
C ALA A 114 12.64 17.23 -1.28
N VAL A 115 11.45 17.09 -0.70
CA VAL A 115 10.17 17.23 -1.39
C VAL A 115 9.62 18.61 -1.06
N VAL A 116 9.31 19.41 -2.09
CA VAL A 116 8.82 20.78 -1.90
C VAL A 116 7.54 20.97 -2.70
N GLU A 117 6.44 21.20 -2.00
CA GLU A 117 5.14 21.56 -2.58
C GLU A 117 4.99 23.08 -2.60
N PHE A 118 4.80 23.64 -3.79
CA PHE A 118 4.45 25.05 -3.96
C PHE A 118 2.94 25.24 -3.82
N CYS A 119 2.50 26.45 -3.47
CA CYS A 119 1.07 26.76 -3.45
C CYS A 119 0.47 26.86 -4.86
N GLN A 120 1.29 27.13 -5.88
CA GLN A 120 0.86 27.40 -7.26
C GLN A 120 1.73 26.66 -8.27
N LYS A 121 1.11 26.13 -9.33
CA LYS A 121 1.80 25.37 -10.39
C LYS A 121 2.80 26.21 -11.18
N ASP A 122 2.51 27.48 -11.43
CA ASP A 122 3.39 28.42 -12.14
C ASP A 122 4.78 28.57 -11.47
N SER A 123 4.88 28.31 -10.17
CA SER A 123 6.16 28.32 -9.45
C SER A 123 7.12 27.25 -9.99
N ILE A 124 6.57 26.12 -10.47
CA ILE A 124 7.35 25.07 -11.11
C ILE A 124 7.90 25.56 -12.44
N ASP A 125 7.10 26.23 -13.26
CA ASP A 125 7.56 26.76 -14.55
C ASP A 125 8.65 27.81 -14.35
N SER A 126 8.51 28.67 -13.34
CA SER A 126 9.55 29.63 -12.93
C SER A 126 10.85 28.90 -12.54
N LEU A 127 10.78 27.85 -11.73
CA LEU A 127 11.94 27.06 -11.31
C LEU A 127 12.59 26.31 -12.48
N LEU A 128 11.78 25.67 -13.34
CA LEU A 128 12.25 24.96 -14.53
C LEU A 128 12.98 25.90 -15.48
N ASN A 129 12.47 27.11 -15.70
CA ASN A 129 13.09 28.12 -16.58
C ASN A 129 14.35 28.74 -15.98
N GLY A 130 14.45 28.80 -14.65
CA GLY A 130 15.67 29.22 -13.96
C GLY A 130 16.76 28.14 -13.85
N THR A 131 16.47 26.90 -14.25
CA THR A 131 17.37 25.75 -14.11
C THR A 131 18.13 25.48 -15.41
N GLN A 132 19.44 25.24 -15.29
CA GLN A 132 20.31 24.90 -16.41
C GLN A 132 20.48 23.38 -16.55
N ILE A 133 20.65 22.92 -17.79
CA ILE A 133 21.05 21.54 -18.07
C ILE A 133 22.52 21.36 -17.64
N PRO A 134 22.87 20.29 -16.90
CA PRO A 134 24.24 20.08 -16.44
C PRO A 134 25.23 20.03 -17.61
N THR A 135 26.36 20.73 -17.47
CA THR A 135 27.52 20.57 -18.36
C THR A 135 28.55 19.71 -17.63
N VAL A 136 28.46 18.39 -17.78
CA VAL A 136 29.37 17.45 -17.13
C VAL A 136 30.57 17.20 -18.05
N GLY A 137 31.54 18.12 -18.06
CA GLY A 137 32.80 17.95 -18.80
C GLY A 137 32.62 17.47 -20.24
N THR A 138 33.16 16.28 -20.56
CA THR A 138 33.09 15.63 -21.88
C THR A 138 31.89 14.70 -22.08
N GLU A 139 31.04 14.50 -21.07
CA GLU A 139 29.91 13.57 -21.15
C GLU A 139 28.67 14.26 -21.75
N ALA A 140 28.06 13.62 -22.75
CA ALA A 140 26.80 14.07 -23.31
C ALA A 140 25.64 13.70 -22.36
N VAL A 141 24.76 14.67 -22.08
CA VAL A 141 23.58 14.48 -21.25
C VAL A 141 22.31 14.48 -22.09
N ILE A 142 21.33 13.67 -21.70
CA ILE A 142 20.01 13.65 -22.34
C ILE A 142 19.19 14.82 -21.78
N PRO A 143 18.73 15.78 -22.62
CA PRO A 143 18.15 17.03 -22.15
C PRO A 143 16.66 16.89 -21.76
N PHE A 144 16.30 15.86 -20.99
CA PHE A 144 14.94 15.70 -20.47
C PHE A 144 14.72 16.63 -19.26
N ARG A 145 13.93 17.69 -19.44
CA ARG A 145 13.60 18.65 -18.37
C ARG A 145 12.46 18.07 -17.52
N SER A 146 12.78 17.72 -16.28
CA SER A 146 11.83 17.14 -15.32
C SER A 146 11.70 17.99 -14.05
N ARG A 147 10.75 17.65 -13.19
CA ARG A 147 10.59 18.23 -11.84
C ARG A 147 11.54 17.61 -10.79
N PHE A 148 12.53 16.85 -11.24
CA PHE A 148 13.59 16.31 -10.39
C PHE A 148 14.89 17.11 -10.60
N PHE A 149 15.29 17.85 -9.57
CA PHE A 149 16.41 18.79 -9.60
C PHE A 149 17.59 18.30 -8.75
N SER A 150 18.79 18.82 -9.01
CA SER A 150 19.96 18.66 -8.15
C SER A 150 20.47 20.02 -7.70
N LEU A 151 20.51 20.27 -6.40
CA LEU A 151 21.00 21.51 -5.83
C LEU A 151 22.52 21.42 -5.64
N LYS A 152 23.27 22.38 -6.20
CA LYS A 152 24.73 22.49 -6.06
C LYS A 152 25.11 23.78 -5.34
N LEU A 153 26.11 23.71 -4.47
CA LEU A 153 26.68 24.89 -3.80
C LEU A 153 27.77 25.50 -4.71
N LYS A 154 27.72 26.82 -4.92
CA LYS A 154 28.72 27.54 -5.73
C LYS A 154 30.13 27.55 -5.10
N SER A 155 30.24 27.37 -3.79
CA SER A 155 31.52 27.27 -3.08
C SER A 155 31.41 26.29 -1.90
N PRO A 156 32.20 25.20 -1.86
CA PRO A 156 32.17 24.22 -0.78
C PRO A 156 32.74 24.74 0.57
N SER A 157 33.46 25.86 0.56
CA SER A 157 34.35 26.33 1.63
C SER A 157 33.83 27.47 2.50
N GLY A 158 32.57 27.89 2.34
CA GLY A 158 31.98 28.82 3.30
C GLY A 158 31.75 28.11 4.64
N HIS A 159 32.43 28.51 5.70
CA HIS A 159 32.21 28.01 7.06
C HIS A 159 30.71 28.04 7.41
N ILE A 160 30.03 26.89 7.31
CA ILE A 160 28.67 26.73 7.81
C ILE A 160 28.81 26.44 9.31
N THR A 161 28.76 27.51 10.11
CA THR A 161 28.76 27.47 11.58
C THR A 161 27.35 27.26 12.17
N GLU A 162 26.34 26.93 11.36
CA GLU A 162 24.99 26.60 11.87
C GLU A 162 24.84 25.08 12.11
N LYS A 163 24.65 24.72 13.38
CA LYS A 163 24.62 23.35 13.94
C LYS A 163 23.22 22.73 14.04
N SER A 164 22.29 23.01 13.13
CA SER A 164 21.03 22.28 13.07
C SER A 164 20.97 21.48 11.77
N PRO A 165 21.54 20.25 11.73
CA PRO A 165 21.33 19.37 10.59
C PRO A 165 19.83 19.16 10.40
N VAL A 166 19.41 19.18 9.13
CA VAL A 166 18.03 18.87 8.74
C VAL A 166 17.67 17.48 9.28
N GLN A 167 16.47 17.33 9.85
CA GLN A 167 15.99 16.03 10.30
C GLN A 167 15.24 15.31 9.17
N PRO A 168 15.79 14.20 8.63
CA PRO A 168 15.13 13.44 7.58
C PRO A 168 13.96 12.63 8.16
N SER A 169 12.86 12.61 7.42
CA SER A 169 11.72 11.74 7.69
C SER A 169 12.04 10.28 7.33
N ASN A 170 11.65 9.34 8.20
CA ASN A 170 11.85 7.92 7.97
C ASN A 170 10.89 7.38 6.91
N GLN A 171 11.44 6.76 5.87
CA GLN A 171 10.65 6.17 4.77
C GLN A 171 10.53 4.63 4.86
N LEU A 172 11.14 4.04 5.89
CA LEU A 172 11.22 2.61 6.14
C LEU A 172 10.66 2.26 7.53
N PRO A 173 10.11 1.04 7.69
CA PRO A 173 9.62 0.58 8.99
C PRO A 173 10.78 0.42 9.99
N PRO A 174 10.52 0.42 11.30
CA PRO A 174 11.55 0.16 12.30
C PRO A 174 12.15 -1.25 12.15
N SER A 175 13.36 -1.42 12.70
CA SER A 175 14.00 -2.73 12.76
C SER A 175 13.18 -3.70 13.62
N SER A 176 13.28 -5.00 13.33
CA SER A 176 12.55 -6.04 14.07
C SER A 176 12.85 -6.00 15.58
N LYS A 177 14.08 -5.65 15.96
CA LYS A 177 14.49 -5.51 17.37
C LYS A 177 13.73 -4.35 18.05
N LYS A 178 13.74 -3.16 17.44
CA LYS A 178 13.04 -1.98 17.96
C LYS A 178 11.54 -2.23 18.05
N LEU A 179 10.96 -2.87 17.03
CA LEU A 179 9.54 -3.26 17.06
C LEU A 179 9.25 -4.20 18.24
N SER A 180 10.06 -5.24 18.43
CA SER A 180 9.86 -6.18 19.54
C SER A 180 9.92 -5.47 20.91
N GLU A 181 10.86 -4.53 21.09
CA GLU A 181 10.95 -3.72 22.31
C GLU A 181 9.68 -2.90 22.54
N LEU A 182 9.18 -2.21 21.50
CA LEU A 182 7.95 -1.41 21.57
C LEU A 182 6.72 -2.28 21.91
N LEU A 183 6.59 -3.46 21.31
CA LEU A 183 5.45 -4.34 21.57
C LEU A 183 5.49 -4.95 22.98
N CYS A 184 6.68 -5.31 23.49
CA CYS A 184 6.81 -5.82 24.86
C CYS A 184 6.48 -4.76 25.91
N SER A 185 6.67 -3.47 25.60
CA SER A 185 6.38 -2.34 26.49
C SER A 185 4.95 -1.82 26.45
N ALA A 186 4.08 -2.37 25.60
CA ALA A 186 2.67 -1.99 25.55
C ALA A 186 1.87 -2.50 26.77
N GLU A 187 0.65 -2.00 26.99
CA GLU A 187 -0.18 -2.37 28.15
C GLU A 187 -1.18 -3.50 27.85
N SER A 188 -1.59 -3.67 26.59
CA SER A 188 -2.54 -4.69 26.15
C SER A 188 -2.20 -5.24 24.76
N VAL A 189 -2.80 -6.36 24.35
CA VAL A 189 -2.69 -6.85 22.96
C VAL A 189 -3.29 -5.84 21.97
N ALA A 190 -4.34 -5.12 22.38
CA ALA A 190 -4.91 -4.04 21.60
C ALA A 190 -3.90 -2.90 21.36
N ASP A 191 -3.13 -2.52 22.39
CA ASP A 191 -2.08 -1.50 22.28
C ASP A 191 -0.90 -2.01 21.45
N GLN A 192 -0.56 -3.29 21.53
CA GLN A 192 0.45 -3.91 20.67
C GLN A 192 0.04 -3.84 19.19
N LEU A 193 -1.21 -4.17 18.86
CA LEU A 193 -1.73 -4.09 17.49
C LEU A 193 -1.76 -2.64 16.99
N THR A 194 -2.17 -1.70 17.84
CA THR A 194 -2.20 -0.27 17.50
C THR A 194 -0.80 0.29 17.31
N THR A 195 0.16 -0.12 18.16
CA THR A 195 1.58 0.24 18.04
C THR A 195 2.17 -0.32 16.75
N LEU A 196 1.92 -1.61 16.44
CA LEU A 196 2.33 -2.22 15.18
C LEU A 196 1.78 -1.44 13.98
N LEU A 197 0.48 -1.12 13.99
CA LEU A 197 -0.16 -0.33 12.94
C LEU A 197 0.51 1.03 12.78
N LYS A 198 0.72 1.76 13.88
CA LYS A 198 1.34 3.10 13.86
C LYS A 198 2.75 3.08 13.28
N GLU A 199 3.56 2.10 13.66
CA GLU A 199 4.95 1.98 13.23
C GLU A 199 5.10 1.51 11.79
N PHE A 200 4.10 0.79 11.25
CA PHE A 200 4.18 0.18 9.93
C PHE A 200 3.40 0.93 8.86
N GLN A 201 2.32 1.64 9.21
CA GLN A 201 1.49 2.34 8.23
C GLN A 201 2.28 3.41 7.46
N LEU A 202 1.82 3.73 6.24
CA LEU A 202 2.38 4.85 5.48
C LEU A 202 2.19 6.16 6.24
N THR A 203 3.25 6.97 6.32
CA THR A 203 3.17 8.33 6.85
C THR A 203 2.62 9.29 5.79
N GLU A 204 2.28 10.50 6.21
CA GLU A 204 1.88 11.57 5.31
C GLU A 204 2.99 11.90 4.31
N GLU A 205 4.24 12.02 4.77
CA GLU A 205 5.41 12.27 3.94
C GLU A 205 5.64 11.15 2.93
N ASN A 206 5.55 9.88 3.37
CA ASN A 206 5.71 8.74 2.47
C ASN A 206 4.61 8.70 1.41
N THR A 207 3.36 9.00 1.81
CA THR A 207 2.22 9.08 0.88
C THR A 207 2.44 10.19 -0.15
N ARG A 208 2.85 11.39 0.28
CA ARG A 208 3.16 12.50 -0.64
C ARG A 208 4.30 12.16 -1.59
N LEU A 209 5.36 11.49 -1.10
CA LEU A 209 6.46 11.02 -1.95
C LEU A 209 5.98 10.00 -2.99
N ARG A 210 5.08 9.07 -2.63
CA ARG A 210 4.49 8.10 -3.57
C ARG A 210 3.70 8.79 -4.69
N TYR A 211 2.87 9.77 -4.35
CA TYR A 211 2.12 10.54 -5.35
C TYR A 211 3.05 11.42 -6.20
N LEU A 212 4.12 11.99 -5.64
CA LEU A 212 5.13 12.71 -6.41
C LEU A 212 5.83 11.78 -7.40
N THR A 213 6.32 10.61 -6.97
CA THR A 213 6.93 9.63 -7.88
C THR A 213 5.96 9.25 -8.99
N CYS A 214 4.70 8.98 -8.67
CA CYS A 214 3.64 8.73 -9.66
C CYS A 214 3.50 9.88 -10.67
N SER A 215 3.52 11.12 -10.19
CA SER A 215 3.41 12.32 -11.02
C SER A 215 4.65 12.53 -11.91
N LEU A 216 5.85 12.18 -11.45
CA LEU A 216 7.07 12.21 -12.29
C LEU A 216 7.01 11.18 -13.43
N ILE A 217 6.44 9.99 -13.18
CA ILE A 217 6.19 8.99 -14.22
C ILE A 217 5.11 9.47 -15.21
N GLU A 218 4.10 10.19 -14.72
CA GLU A 218 3.11 10.87 -15.56
C GLU A 218 3.76 11.85 -16.53
N ASP A 219 4.73 12.67 -16.09
CA ASP A 219 5.44 13.60 -16.97
C ASP A 219 6.14 12.90 -18.14
N VAL A 220 6.76 11.73 -17.87
CA VAL A 220 7.41 10.92 -18.92
C VAL A 220 6.39 10.35 -19.89
N ALA A 221 5.28 9.81 -19.38
CA ALA A 221 4.22 9.24 -20.23
C ALA A 221 3.50 10.30 -21.06
N ALA A 222 3.29 11.49 -20.50
CA ALA A 222 2.60 12.61 -21.15
C ALA A 222 3.34 13.15 -22.38
N ALA A 223 4.64 12.89 -22.51
CA ALA A 223 5.42 13.22 -23.71
C ALA A 223 4.91 12.47 -24.96
N TYR A 224 4.41 11.24 -24.79
CA TYR A 224 3.83 10.43 -25.88
C TYR A 224 2.30 10.41 -25.87
N PHE A 225 1.70 10.50 -24.68
CA PHE A 225 0.26 10.42 -24.49
C PHE A 225 -0.25 11.67 -23.76
N PRO A 226 -0.36 12.82 -24.45
CA PRO A 226 -0.82 14.06 -23.84
C PRO A 226 -2.17 13.86 -23.16
N GLY A 227 -2.28 14.28 -21.89
CA GLY A 227 -3.50 14.13 -21.10
C GLY A 227 -3.69 12.77 -20.44
N CYS A 228 -2.73 11.85 -20.53
CA CYS A 228 -2.76 10.63 -19.73
C CYS A 228 -2.79 10.95 -18.24
N THR A 229 -3.40 10.07 -17.45
CA THR A 229 -3.30 10.15 -16.00
C THR A 229 -2.59 8.93 -15.47
N VAL A 230 -1.79 9.11 -14.43
CA VAL A 230 -1.13 8.00 -13.75
C VAL A 230 -1.66 7.95 -12.33
N ARG A 231 -2.31 6.84 -11.98
CA ARG A 231 -3.01 6.64 -10.71
C ARG A 231 -2.32 5.55 -9.89
N LEU A 232 -2.29 5.74 -8.58
CA LEU A 232 -1.83 4.72 -7.65
C LEU A 232 -2.94 3.71 -7.36
N PHE A 233 -2.56 2.44 -7.19
CA PHE A 233 -3.46 1.40 -6.69
C PHE A 233 -2.75 0.52 -5.65
N GLY A 234 -3.44 -0.52 -5.19
CA GLY A 234 -2.89 -1.51 -4.28
C GLY A 234 -2.57 -0.94 -2.90
N SER A 235 -1.46 -1.41 -2.33
CA SER A 235 -1.08 -1.11 -0.94
C SER A 235 -0.85 0.38 -0.70
N SER A 236 -0.53 1.16 -1.73
CA SER A 236 -0.26 2.60 -1.57
C SER A 236 -1.50 3.43 -1.22
N VAL A 237 -2.70 2.94 -1.52
CA VAL A 237 -3.94 3.73 -1.42
C VAL A 237 -5.10 3.00 -0.73
N ASN A 238 -4.97 1.71 -0.46
CA ASN A 238 -6.04 0.89 0.12
C ASN A 238 -6.10 0.91 1.67
N THR A 239 -5.34 1.80 2.33
CA THR A 239 -5.17 1.91 3.81
C THR A 239 -4.40 0.78 4.52
N PHE A 240 -4.06 -0.30 3.80
CA PHE A 240 -3.28 -1.44 4.29
C PHE A 240 -1.80 -1.39 3.86
N GLY A 241 -1.34 -0.23 3.40
CA GLY A 241 0.05 0.01 3.00
C GLY A 241 1.00 0.02 4.17
N LYS A 242 2.12 -0.70 4.02
CA LYS A 242 3.23 -0.69 4.97
C LYS A 242 4.39 0.15 4.40
N LEU A 243 5.11 0.90 5.22
CA LEU A 243 6.39 1.51 4.83
C LEU A 243 7.32 0.48 4.16
N GLY A 244 7.93 0.88 3.05
CA GLY A 244 8.76 0.01 2.21
C GLY A 244 7.99 -0.98 1.33
N CYS A 245 6.66 -0.92 1.24
CA CYS A 245 5.92 -1.68 0.23
C CYS A 245 6.11 -1.10 -1.18
N ASP A 246 5.90 -1.93 -2.19
CA ASP A 246 5.94 -1.57 -3.60
C ASP A 246 4.97 -0.42 -3.93
N LEU A 247 5.26 0.29 -5.03
CA LEU A 247 4.46 1.35 -5.61
C LEU A 247 3.78 0.82 -6.87
N ASP A 248 2.53 0.40 -6.73
CA ASP A 248 1.72 -0.09 -7.84
C ASP A 248 1.08 1.09 -8.61
N ILE A 249 1.40 1.20 -9.90
CA ILE A 249 1.08 2.35 -10.74
C ILE A 249 0.23 1.90 -11.94
N PHE A 250 -0.84 2.65 -12.21
CA PHE A 250 -1.73 2.43 -13.35
C PHE A 250 -1.71 3.65 -14.28
N LEU A 251 -1.29 3.44 -15.53
CA LEU A 251 -1.37 4.41 -16.61
C LEU A 251 -2.77 4.33 -17.24
N ASP A 252 -3.56 5.36 -17.01
CA ASP A 252 -4.89 5.51 -17.57
C ASP A 252 -4.86 6.40 -18.82
N LEU A 253 -5.32 5.84 -19.93
CA LEU A 253 -5.44 6.50 -21.23
C LEU A 253 -6.90 6.67 -21.66
N GLU A 254 -7.87 6.55 -20.74
CA GLU A 254 -9.27 6.68 -21.10
C GLU A 254 -9.76 8.13 -21.06
N GLU A 255 -9.26 8.95 -20.13
CA GLU A 255 -9.60 10.37 -20.08
C GLU A 255 -9.21 11.11 -21.37
N THR A 256 -8.06 10.74 -21.97
CA THR A 256 -7.64 11.24 -23.29
C THR A 256 -8.59 10.84 -24.41
N ARG A 257 -9.28 9.70 -24.30
CA ARG A 257 -10.29 9.26 -25.28
C ARG A 257 -11.60 10.04 -25.17
N LYS A 258 -11.91 10.61 -24.00
CA LYS A 258 -13.19 11.29 -23.71
C LYS A 258 -13.20 12.79 -24.05
N LEU A 259 -12.04 13.40 -24.25
CA LEU A 259 -11.87 14.85 -24.45
C LEU A 259 -12.49 15.41 -25.75
N GLY A 260 -13.03 14.56 -26.63
CA GLY A 260 -13.47 14.92 -27.99
C GLY A 260 -14.97 15.12 -28.21
N THR A 261 -15.83 15.18 -27.19
CA THR A 261 -17.28 15.37 -27.38
C THR A 261 -17.68 16.84 -27.63
N HIS A 262 -17.02 17.51 -28.57
CA HIS A 262 -17.58 18.72 -29.14
C HIS A 262 -18.75 18.33 -30.07
N LYS A 263 -19.93 18.94 -29.87
CA LYS A 263 -21.04 18.83 -30.83
C LYS A 263 -20.55 19.38 -32.17
N SER A 264 -20.12 18.49 -33.08
CA SER A 264 -19.76 18.88 -34.43
C SER A 264 -20.99 19.49 -35.10
N MET A 265 -20.92 20.76 -35.46
CA MET A 265 -21.88 21.37 -36.37
C MET A 265 -21.45 21.00 -37.79
N GLY A 266 -22.20 20.09 -38.44
CA GLY A 266 -21.99 19.71 -39.84
C GLY A 266 -21.95 18.20 -40.08
N ASN A 267 -21.84 17.81 -41.35
CA ASN A 267 -21.85 16.41 -41.78
C ASN A 267 -20.50 15.69 -41.61
N PHE A 268 -19.48 16.39 -41.11
CA PHE A 268 -18.13 15.86 -40.97
C PHE A 268 -17.77 15.70 -39.49
N TRP A 269 -17.11 14.60 -39.15
CA TRP A 269 -16.37 14.44 -37.91
C TRP A 269 -14.92 14.13 -38.24
N MET A 270 -14.01 14.56 -37.36
CA MET A 270 -12.58 14.34 -37.51
C MET A 270 -12.14 13.34 -36.45
N GLU A 271 -11.38 12.34 -36.88
CA GLU A 271 -10.75 11.36 -36.00
C GLU A 271 -9.24 11.35 -36.21
N PHE A 272 -8.50 10.97 -35.18
CA PHE A 272 -7.06 10.79 -35.30
C PHE A 272 -6.77 9.51 -36.07
N GLN A 273 -5.89 9.60 -37.07
CA GLN A 273 -5.34 8.41 -37.72
C GLN A 273 -4.41 7.69 -36.74
N VAL A 274 -4.85 6.55 -36.20
CA VAL A 274 -4.10 5.74 -35.21
C VAL A 274 -3.84 4.33 -35.72
N LYS A 275 -2.85 3.66 -35.12
CA LYS A 275 -2.53 2.26 -35.46
C LYS A 275 -3.51 1.29 -34.81
N SER A 276 -4.19 0.49 -35.62
CA SER A 276 -5.06 -0.58 -35.12
C SER A 276 -4.24 -1.77 -34.59
N VAL A 277 -4.72 -2.39 -33.52
CA VAL A 277 -4.16 -3.60 -32.93
C VAL A 277 -5.28 -4.59 -32.57
N PRO A 278 -5.02 -5.91 -32.55
CA PRO A 278 -6.09 -6.91 -32.42
C PRO A 278 -6.83 -6.91 -31.07
N SER A 279 -6.22 -6.39 -29.99
CA SER A 279 -6.86 -6.35 -28.68
C SER A 279 -6.25 -5.28 -27.77
N GLU A 280 -7.01 -4.89 -26.73
CA GLU A 280 -6.55 -3.96 -25.69
C GLU A 280 -5.32 -4.48 -24.95
N ARG A 281 -5.18 -5.81 -24.80
CA ARG A 281 -3.98 -6.42 -24.24
C ARG A 281 -2.75 -6.11 -25.08
N ILE A 282 -2.82 -6.27 -26.40
CA ILE A 282 -1.69 -5.96 -27.29
C ILE A 282 -1.39 -4.46 -27.27
N ALA A 283 -2.41 -3.60 -27.20
CA ALA A 283 -2.24 -2.16 -27.02
C ALA A 283 -1.43 -1.87 -25.74
N ALA A 284 -1.87 -2.41 -24.60
CA ALA A 284 -1.22 -2.24 -23.31
C ALA A 284 0.24 -2.72 -23.33
N GLN A 285 0.52 -3.89 -23.92
CA GLN A 285 1.89 -4.41 -24.06
C GLN A 285 2.79 -3.47 -24.87
N LYS A 286 2.29 -2.93 -26.00
CA LYS A 286 3.05 -1.99 -26.83
C LYS A 286 3.30 -0.66 -26.10
N ILE A 287 2.27 -0.11 -25.45
CA ILE A 287 2.39 1.12 -24.65
C ILE A 287 3.43 0.93 -23.55
N LEU A 288 3.28 -0.13 -22.74
CA LEU A 288 4.20 -0.44 -21.65
C LEU A 288 5.63 -0.70 -22.15
N SER A 289 5.78 -1.35 -23.32
CA SER A 289 7.11 -1.51 -23.91
C SER A 289 7.76 -0.16 -24.19
N VAL A 290 7.05 0.77 -24.85
CA VAL A 290 7.58 2.10 -25.19
C VAL A 290 7.86 2.93 -23.94
N ILE A 291 6.92 2.98 -22.99
CA ILE A 291 7.12 3.70 -21.73
C ILE A 291 8.29 3.09 -20.94
N GLY A 292 8.42 1.76 -20.92
CA GLY A 292 9.56 1.07 -20.32
C GLY A 292 10.90 1.51 -20.92
N GLU A 293 11.00 1.58 -22.25
CA GLU A 293 12.20 2.11 -22.94
C GLU A 293 12.48 3.57 -22.57
N CYS A 294 11.44 4.40 -22.48
CA CYS A 294 11.59 5.81 -22.12
C CYS A 294 12.07 5.99 -20.68
N LEU A 295 11.55 5.17 -19.75
CA LEU A 295 12.01 5.18 -18.36
C LEU A 295 13.47 4.71 -18.25
N ASP A 296 13.86 3.70 -19.03
CA ASP A 296 15.23 3.16 -19.02
C ASP A 296 16.26 4.17 -19.54
N HIS A 297 15.95 4.79 -20.68
CA HIS A 297 16.90 5.66 -21.37
C HIS A 297 16.83 7.12 -20.93
N PHE A 298 15.65 7.61 -20.54
CA PHE A 298 15.40 9.05 -20.34
C PHE A 298 14.88 9.39 -18.93
N GLY A 299 14.36 8.41 -18.18
CA GLY A 299 13.74 8.62 -16.87
C GLY A 299 14.79 8.86 -15.78
N PRO A 300 14.93 10.09 -15.24
CA PRO A 300 15.96 10.36 -14.24
C PRO A 300 15.70 9.55 -12.96
N GLY A 301 16.72 8.81 -12.51
CA GLY A 301 16.64 7.97 -11.32
C GLY A 301 15.85 6.67 -11.47
N CYS A 302 15.30 6.37 -12.65
CA CYS A 302 14.67 5.08 -12.95
C CYS A 302 15.75 4.07 -13.37
N VAL A 303 15.85 2.94 -12.66
CA VAL A 303 16.87 1.92 -12.93
C VAL A 303 16.29 0.51 -12.81
N GLY A 304 16.98 -0.46 -13.42
CA GLY A 304 16.60 -1.87 -13.34
C GLY A 304 15.23 -2.14 -13.97
N ILE A 305 15.00 -1.58 -15.16
CA ILE A 305 13.74 -1.75 -15.89
C ILE A 305 13.59 -3.21 -16.34
N HIS A 306 12.47 -3.83 -15.99
CA HIS A 306 12.09 -5.18 -16.39
C HIS A 306 10.70 -5.19 -17.01
N LYS A 307 10.63 -5.45 -18.32
CA LYS A 307 9.38 -5.52 -19.07
C LYS A 307 8.77 -6.93 -18.97
N ILE A 308 7.76 -7.09 -18.10
CA ILE A 308 7.06 -8.37 -17.88
C ILE A 308 5.73 -8.35 -18.66
N LEU A 309 5.84 -8.27 -19.99
CA LEU A 309 4.67 -8.01 -20.86
C LEU A 309 3.79 -9.25 -21.09
N ASN A 310 4.34 -10.45 -20.89
CA ASN A 310 3.63 -11.72 -21.14
C ASN A 310 2.84 -12.24 -19.93
N ALA A 311 2.95 -11.61 -18.76
CA ALA A 311 2.15 -11.96 -17.59
C ALA A 311 0.64 -11.76 -17.84
N ARG A 312 -0.20 -12.36 -17.00
CA ARG A 312 -1.66 -12.18 -17.06
C ARG A 312 -2.04 -10.69 -17.08
N CYS A 313 -1.45 -9.90 -16.20
CA CYS A 313 -1.46 -8.44 -16.25
C CYS A 313 -0.07 -7.97 -16.72
N PRO A 314 0.07 -7.47 -17.96
CA PRO A 314 1.34 -6.92 -18.44
C PRO A 314 1.81 -5.76 -17.57
N LEU A 315 3.10 -5.76 -17.19
CA LEU A 315 3.66 -4.71 -16.35
C LEU A 315 5.12 -4.39 -16.68
N VAL A 316 5.58 -3.21 -16.27
CA VAL A 316 6.99 -2.82 -16.26
C VAL A 316 7.41 -2.58 -14.81
N ARG A 317 8.38 -3.36 -14.35
CA ARG A 317 8.93 -3.26 -13.00
C ARG A 317 10.23 -2.47 -13.02
N PHE A 318 10.43 -1.53 -12.09
CA PHE A 318 11.65 -0.74 -11.98
C PHE A 318 11.87 -0.18 -10.58
N SER A 319 13.08 0.30 -10.29
CA SER A 319 13.39 1.02 -9.06
C SER A 319 13.55 2.50 -9.35
N HIS A 320 12.91 3.36 -8.55
CA HIS A 320 13.13 4.80 -8.58
C HIS A 320 14.10 5.18 -7.47
N GLN A 321 15.39 5.35 -7.80
CA GLN A 321 16.49 5.53 -6.84
C GLN A 321 16.25 6.69 -5.87
N ALA A 322 15.76 7.82 -6.39
CA ALA A 322 15.60 9.02 -5.59
C ALA A 322 14.57 8.82 -4.46
N SER A 323 13.47 8.09 -4.70
CA SER A 323 12.49 7.77 -3.65
C SER A 323 12.77 6.44 -2.94
N GLY A 324 13.63 5.58 -3.48
CA GLY A 324 13.90 4.24 -2.97
C GLY A 324 12.74 3.25 -3.18
N PHE A 325 11.80 3.55 -4.08
CA PHE A 325 10.61 2.71 -4.30
C PHE A 325 10.82 1.70 -5.41
N GLN A 326 10.39 0.46 -5.15
CA GLN A 326 10.14 -0.53 -6.17
C GLN A 326 8.78 -0.23 -6.81
N CYS A 327 8.74 -0.01 -8.12
CA CYS A 327 7.57 0.44 -8.86
C CYS A 327 7.12 -0.64 -9.86
N ASP A 328 5.82 -0.89 -9.93
CA ASP A 328 5.18 -1.78 -10.90
C ASP A 328 4.15 -0.98 -11.73
N LEU A 329 4.47 -0.67 -12.98
CA LEU A 329 3.64 0.10 -13.89
C LEU A 329 2.79 -0.81 -14.79
N THR A 330 1.48 -0.59 -14.82
CA THR A 330 0.49 -1.32 -15.63
C THR A 330 -0.35 -0.34 -16.46
N ALA A 331 -1.02 -0.83 -17.53
CA ALA A 331 -1.85 0.02 -18.40
C ALA A 331 -3.27 -0.53 -18.67
N ASN A 332 -3.61 -1.72 -18.17
CA ASN A 332 -4.96 -2.28 -18.30
C ASN A 332 -5.35 -3.15 -17.10
N ASN A 333 -5.68 -2.52 -15.96
CA ASN A 333 -6.04 -3.22 -14.73
C ASN A 333 -7.02 -2.41 -13.85
N ARG A 334 -8.17 -2.02 -14.42
CA ARG A 334 -9.17 -1.22 -13.70
C ARG A 334 -9.85 -1.97 -12.55
N ILE A 335 -9.92 -3.29 -12.64
CA ILE A 335 -10.40 -4.14 -11.54
C ILE A 335 -9.51 -3.97 -10.29
N ALA A 336 -8.20 -3.78 -10.44
CA ALA A 336 -7.32 -3.52 -9.30
C ALA A 336 -7.57 -2.15 -8.65
N LEU A 337 -7.92 -1.11 -9.43
CA LEU A 337 -8.36 0.17 -8.86
C LEU A 337 -9.62 -0.01 -8.02
N LYS A 338 -10.63 -0.74 -8.54
CA LYS A 338 -11.87 -1.02 -7.79
C LYS A 338 -11.65 -1.89 -6.56
N SER A 339 -10.71 -2.84 -6.63
CA SER A 339 -10.28 -3.62 -5.47
C SER A 339 -9.60 -2.76 -4.42
N SER A 340 -8.82 -1.77 -4.84
CA SER A 340 -8.16 -0.83 -3.92
C SER A 340 -9.17 0.11 -3.25
N GLU A 341 -10.16 0.57 -4.00
CA GLU A 341 -11.27 1.40 -3.50
C GLU A 341 -12.14 0.62 -2.50
N LEU A 342 -12.49 -0.64 -2.79
CA LEU A 342 -13.24 -1.49 -1.85
C LEU A 342 -12.48 -1.70 -0.54
N LEU A 343 -11.18 -2.00 -0.63
CA LEU A 343 -10.32 -2.16 0.54
C LEU A 343 -10.14 -0.85 1.32
N TYR A 344 -10.05 0.29 0.61
CA TYR A 344 -10.04 1.61 1.25
C TYR A 344 -11.30 1.83 2.08
N ILE A 345 -12.48 1.56 1.53
CA ILE A 345 -13.75 1.68 2.25
C ILE A 345 -13.71 0.82 3.51
N TYR A 346 -13.39 -0.47 3.40
CA TYR A 346 -13.32 -1.35 4.56
C TYR A 346 -12.32 -0.91 5.63
N GLY A 347 -11.13 -0.45 5.23
CA GLY A 347 -10.13 0.02 6.18
C GLY A 347 -10.46 1.37 6.82
N THR A 348 -11.34 2.16 6.20
CA THR A 348 -11.81 3.45 6.74
C THR A 348 -13.06 3.33 7.60
N MET A 349 -13.87 2.29 7.41
CA MET A 349 -15.11 2.07 8.16
C MET A 349 -14.91 1.79 9.65
N ASP A 350 -13.88 1.01 10.00
CA ASP A 350 -13.61 0.62 11.40
C ASP A 350 -12.10 0.44 11.61
N TRP A 351 -11.55 1.06 12.67
CA TRP A 351 -10.12 1.05 12.95
C TRP A 351 -9.57 -0.36 13.23
N ARG A 352 -10.41 -1.26 13.78
CA ARG A 352 -10.04 -2.65 14.11
C ARG A 352 -9.66 -3.42 12.87
N VAL A 353 -10.21 -3.06 11.70
CA VAL A 353 -9.90 -3.69 10.41
C VAL A 353 -8.43 -3.52 10.07
N ARG A 354 -7.92 -2.28 10.15
CA ARG A 354 -6.50 -1.99 9.88
C ARG A 354 -5.60 -2.66 10.92
N ALA A 355 -5.95 -2.58 12.20
CA ALA A 355 -5.20 -3.23 13.26
C ALA A 355 -5.05 -4.74 13.03
N LEU A 356 -6.15 -5.44 12.72
CA LEU A 356 -6.14 -6.89 12.44
C LEU A 356 -5.39 -7.24 11.16
N VAL A 357 -5.62 -6.51 10.07
CA VAL A 357 -4.93 -6.78 8.80
C VAL A 357 -3.42 -6.63 8.96
N PHE A 358 -2.94 -5.60 9.67
CA PHE A 358 -1.51 -5.44 9.92
C PHE A 358 -0.96 -6.52 10.85
N GLY A 359 -1.68 -6.86 11.93
CA GLY A 359 -1.31 -7.94 12.85
C GLY A 359 -1.16 -9.28 12.15
N VAL A 360 -2.19 -9.71 11.42
CA VAL A 360 -2.22 -10.99 10.69
C VAL A 360 -1.16 -11.01 9.57
N ARG A 361 -0.97 -9.93 8.82
CA ARG A 361 0.08 -9.88 7.77
C ARG A 361 1.48 -9.93 8.36
N CYS A 362 1.72 -9.27 9.50
CA CYS A 362 3.01 -9.33 10.19
C CYS A 362 3.29 -10.76 10.68
N TRP A 363 2.31 -11.38 11.35
CA TRP A 363 2.36 -12.78 11.77
C TRP A 363 2.65 -13.72 10.60
N ALA A 364 1.90 -13.60 9.50
CA ALA A 364 2.08 -14.46 8.34
C ALA A 364 3.47 -14.31 7.69
N ARG A 365 4.03 -13.09 7.71
CA ARG A 365 5.39 -12.83 7.21
C ARG A 365 6.45 -13.46 8.11
N VAL A 366 6.36 -13.29 9.43
CA VAL A 366 7.32 -13.89 10.39
C VAL A 366 7.36 -15.41 10.23
N HIS A 367 6.19 -16.03 10.06
CA HIS A 367 6.08 -17.48 9.91
C HIS A 367 6.26 -17.98 8.47
N SER A 368 6.71 -17.13 7.55
CA SER A 368 6.98 -17.50 6.15
C SER A 368 5.78 -18.11 5.40
N LEU A 369 4.56 -17.68 5.74
CA LEU A 369 3.32 -18.01 5.03
C LEU A 369 3.10 -17.12 3.80
N THR A 370 3.74 -15.95 3.78
CA THR A 370 3.79 -15.01 2.65
C THR A 370 5.22 -14.87 2.15
N SER A 371 5.39 -14.59 0.87
CA SER A 371 6.70 -14.29 0.26
C SER A 371 6.64 -13.01 -0.58
N GLY A 372 7.78 -12.35 -0.76
CA GLY A 372 7.94 -11.24 -1.71
C GLY A 372 8.11 -11.70 -3.16
N ILE A 373 8.27 -13.01 -3.39
CA ILE A 373 8.45 -13.60 -4.71
C ILE A 373 7.20 -14.45 -5.03
N PRO A 374 6.72 -14.44 -6.29
CA PRO A 374 5.61 -15.31 -6.70
C PRO A 374 5.89 -16.79 -6.44
N GLY A 375 4.87 -17.53 -5.99
CA GLY A 375 4.94 -18.98 -5.78
C GLY A 375 3.74 -19.51 -5.02
N ALA A 376 3.93 -20.60 -4.26
CA ALA A 376 2.84 -21.35 -3.63
C ALA A 376 2.30 -20.74 -2.31
N TRP A 377 2.85 -19.60 -1.88
CA TRP A 377 2.51 -18.94 -0.62
C TRP A 377 1.15 -18.23 -0.68
N ILE A 378 0.54 -18.02 0.49
CA ILE A 378 -0.65 -17.19 0.59
C ILE A 378 -0.26 -15.74 0.31
N THR A 379 -1.01 -15.06 -0.56
CA THR A 379 -0.72 -13.66 -0.90
C THR A 379 -1.24 -12.73 0.20
N ASN A 380 -0.66 -11.53 0.31
CA ASN A 380 -1.16 -10.49 1.23
C ASN A 380 -2.62 -10.10 0.92
N PHE A 381 -3.01 -10.13 -0.36
CA PHE A 381 -4.39 -9.86 -0.76
C PHE A 381 -5.34 -10.96 -0.30
N SER A 382 -4.95 -12.24 -0.46
CA SER A 382 -5.71 -13.39 0.05
C SER A 382 -5.89 -13.33 1.57
N LEU A 383 -4.82 -13.05 2.33
CA LEU A 383 -4.92 -12.88 3.80
C LEU A 383 -5.85 -11.72 4.19
N THR A 384 -5.75 -10.59 3.49
CA THR A 384 -6.63 -9.43 3.75
C THR A 384 -8.10 -9.79 3.49
N ALA A 385 -8.39 -10.53 2.42
CA ALA A 385 -9.73 -11.02 2.13
C ALA A 385 -10.25 -11.99 3.20
N MET A 386 -9.39 -12.85 3.76
CA MET A 386 -9.75 -13.73 4.88
C MET A 386 -10.11 -12.93 6.14
N VAL A 387 -9.34 -11.89 6.47
CA VAL A 387 -9.65 -10.99 7.61
C VAL A 387 -10.96 -10.25 7.38
N ILE A 388 -11.18 -9.70 6.20
CA ILE A 388 -12.44 -9.00 5.87
C ILE A 388 -13.64 -9.95 5.97
N PHE A 389 -13.52 -11.16 5.43
CA PHE A 389 -14.55 -12.17 5.53
C PHE A 389 -14.87 -12.52 6.99
N PHE A 390 -13.84 -12.75 7.81
CA PHE A 390 -14.01 -12.98 9.25
C PHE A 390 -14.75 -11.83 9.96
N LEU A 391 -14.48 -10.58 9.56
CA LEU A 391 -15.17 -9.40 10.11
C LEU A 391 -16.61 -9.25 9.61
N GLN A 392 -16.95 -9.79 8.43
CA GLN A 392 -18.31 -9.80 7.89
C GLN A 392 -19.21 -10.83 8.59
N ILE A 393 -18.64 -11.93 9.09
CA ILE A 393 -19.39 -13.02 9.75
C ILE A 393 -19.52 -12.85 11.28
N ARG A 394 -19.06 -11.72 11.83
CA ARG A 394 -19.26 -11.38 13.25
C ARG A 394 -20.75 -11.17 13.55
N SER A 395 -21.11 -11.26 14.83
CA SER A 395 -22.47 -11.03 15.31
C SER A 395 -22.48 -9.96 16.42
N PRO A 396 -22.91 -8.71 16.13
CA PRO A 396 -23.29 -8.19 14.81
C PRO A 396 -22.08 -8.02 13.86
N PRO A 397 -22.27 -7.93 12.53
CA PRO A 397 -21.17 -7.77 11.57
C PRO A 397 -20.38 -6.48 11.78
N ILE A 398 -19.04 -6.57 11.72
CA ILE A 398 -18.16 -5.39 11.76
C ILE A 398 -18.12 -4.71 10.39
N LEU A 399 -18.11 -5.52 9.32
CA LEU A 399 -18.09 -5.04 7.94
C LEU A 399 -19.32 -5.53 7.16
N PRO A 400 -19.87 -4.72 6.25
CA PRO A 400 -20.90 -5.18 5.33
C PRO A 400 -20.31 -6.05 4.21
N SER A 401 -21.12 -6.91 3.62
CA SER A 401 -20.77 -7.63 2.40
C SER A 401 -20.70 -6.69 1.19
N LEU A 402 -19.98 -7.09 0.11
CA LEU A 402 -19.97 -6.28 -1.12
C LEU A 402 -21.37 -6.13 -1.72
N ASP A 403 -22.21 -7.17 -1.64
CA ASP A 403 -23.58 -7.10 -2.15
C ASP A 403 -24.46 -6.14 -1.32
N ALA A 404 -24.20 -6.01 -0.01
CA ALA A 404 -24.83 -4.97 0.81
C ALA A 404 -24.37 -3.57 0.38
N LEU A 405 -23.06 -3.37 0.15
CA LEU A 405 -22.53 -2.09 -0.38
C LEU A 405 -23.07 -1.77 -1.78
N LYS A 406 -23.29 -2.79 -2.62
CA LYS A 406 -23.93 -2.64 -3.93
C LYS A 406 -25.38 -2.20 -3.83
N THR A 407 -26.12 -2.68 -2.83
CA THR A 407 -27.53 -2.32 -2.61
C THR A 407 -27.69 -0.85 -2.19
N LEU A 408 -26.68 -0.29 -1.52
CA LEU A 408 -26.63 1.13 -1.15
C LEU A 408 -26.17 2.05 -2.30
N ALA A 409 -25.67 1.49 -3.39
CA ALA A 409 -25.06 2.24 -4.48
C ALA A 409 -26.11 3.00 -5.31
N GLY A 410 -25.82 4.26 -5.62
CA GLY A 410 -26.64 5.10 -6.48
C GLY A 410 -26.37 4.91 -7.96
N THR A 411 -27.05 5.68 -8.80
CA THR A 411 -26.82 5.70 -10.26
C THR A 411 -25.40 6.16 -10.63
N GLU A 412 -24.84 7.05 -9.84
CA GLU A 412 -23.50 7.63 -9.94
C GLU A 412 -22.38 6.61 -9.65
N ASP A 413 -22.69 5.58 -8.88
CA ASP A 413 -21.71 4.56 -8.48
C ASP A 413 -21.56 3.45 -9.54
N LYS A 414 -22.52 3.35 -10.47
CA LYS A 414 -22.61 2.28 -11.48
C LYS A 414 -21.29 2.13 -12.23
N CYS A 415 -20.72 0.94 -12.14
CA CYS A 415 -19.45 0.64 -12.77
C CYS A 415 -19.44 -0.81 -13.30
N ILE A 416 -19.32 -0.95 -14.62
CA ILE A 416 -19.16 -2.24 -15.30
C ILE A 416 -17.79 -2.22 -15.99
N ILE A 417 -16.94 -3.19 -15.66
CA ILE A 417 -15.58 -3.31 -16.20
C ILE A 417 -15.46 -4.69 -16.82
N GLU A 418 -15.17 -4.77 -18.12
CA GLU A 418 -14.98 -6.05 -18.83
C GLU A 418 -16.15 -7.03 -18.62
N GLY A 419 -17.39 -6.51 -18.59
CA GLY A 419 -18.61 -7.30 -18.35
C GLY A 419 -18.87 -7.65 -16.87
N ASN A 420 -17.94 -7.37 -15.97
CA ASN A 420 -18.10 -7.60 -14.53
C ASN A 420 -18.77 -6.41 -13.83
N ASN A 421 -19.71 -6.68 -12.93
CA ASN A 421 -20.38 -5.65 -12.14
C ASN A 421 -19.53 -5.27 -10.92
N CYS A 422 -18.89 -4.10 -11.01
CA CYS A 422 -18.03 -3.50 -10.00
C CYS A 422 -18.71 -2.35 -9.25
N THR A 423 -20.05 -2.35 -9.21
CA THR A 423 -20.85 -1.29 -8.56
C THR A 423 -20.91 -1.53 -7.04
N PHE A 424 -20.56 -0.51 -6.28
CA PHE A 424 -20.73 -0.42 -4.82
C PHE A 424 -20.72 1.05 -4.40
N ILE A 425 -21.36 1.37 -3.27
CA ILE A 425 -21.43 2.73 -2.74
C ILE A 425 -20.02 3.32 -2.52
N ARG A 426 -19.78 4.54 -3.00
CA ARG A 426 -18.49 5.25 -2.81
C ARG A 426 -18.49 6.24 -1.66
N ASP A 427 -19.68 6.74 -1.31
CA ASP A 427 -19.86 7.69 -0.21
C ASP A 427 -19.93 6.97 1.13
N LEU A 428 -18.84 7.06 1.90
CA LEU A 428 -18.70 6.49 3.24
C LEU A 428 -19.75 7.05 4.22
N ASN A 429 -20.23 8.28 4.01
CA ASN A 429 -21.20 8.91 4.92
C ASN A 429 -22.59 8.25 4.82
N LYS A 430 -22.87 7.53 3.74
CA LYS A 430 -24.12 6.76 3.55
C LYS A 430 -24.07 5.35 4.16
N ILE A 431 -22.92 4.91 4.64
CA ILE A 431 -22.74 3.59 5.22
C ILE A 431 -22.93 3.68 6.74
N LYS A 432 -23.83 2.86 7.29
CA LYS A 432 -24.07 2.82 8.74
C LYS A 432 -22.86 2.22 9.46
N PRO A 433 -22.38 2.84 10.56
CA PRO A 433 -21.36 2.23 11.42
C PRO A 433 -21.84 0.91 12.01
N SER A 434 -20.90 0.01 12.33
CA SER A 434 -21.22 -1.24 13.01
C SER A 434 -21.60 -1.00 14.47
N GLU A 435 -22.54 -1.79 14.98
CA GLU A 435 -22.91 -1.84 16.41
C GLU A 435 -22.04 -2.83 17.21
N ASN A 436 -21.09 -3.49 16.55
CA ASN A 436 -20.24 -4.50 17.19
C ASN A 436 -19.22 -3.84 18.14
N THR A 437 -19.17 -4.33 19.38
CA THR A 437 -18.30 -3.83 20.46
C THR A 437 -17.14 -4.75 20.83
N GLU A 438 -16.91 -5.82 20.07
CA GLU A 438 -15.84 -6.78 20.35
C GLU A 438 -14.46 -6.12 20.30
N THR A 439 -13.61 -6.44 21.28
CA THR A 439 -12.25 -5.88 21.33
C THR A 439 -11.38 -6.46 20.23
N VAL A 440 -10.41 -5.67 19.75
CA VAL A 440 -9.48 -6.14 18.70
C VAL A 440 -8.63 -7.34 19.16
N GLU A 441 -8.38 -7.47 20.46
CA GLU A 441 -7.72 -8.61 21.07
C GLU A 441 -8.55 -9.89 20.93
N LEU A 442 -9.84 -9.82 21.26
CA LEU A 442 -10.77 -10.93 21.08
C LEU A 442 -10.85 -11.32 19.61
N LEU A 443 -10.98 -10.33 18.72
CA LEU A 443 -11.05 -10.56 17.27
C LEU A 443 -9.78 -11.23 16.72
N LEU A 444 -8.60 -10.87 17.21
CA LEU A 444 -7.34 -11.52 16.80
C LEU A 444 -7.32 -12.98 17.22
N LYS A 445 -7.68 -13.28 18.47
CA LYS A 445 -7.79 -14.65 18.97
C LYS A 445 -8.79 -15.47 18.17
N GLU A 446 -9.99 -14.93 17.99
CA GLU A 446 -11.07 -15.63 17.30
C GLU A 446 -10.81 -15.77 15.79
N PHE A 447 -10.05 -14.88 15.16
CA PHE A 447 -9.59 -15.07 13.79
C PHE A 447 -8.77 -16.37 13.65
N PHE A 448 -7.82 -16.59 14.56
CA PHE A 448 -7.00 -17.79 14.56
C PHE A 448 -7.80 -19.04 14.91
N GLU A 449 -8.73 -18.94 15.85
CA GLU A 449 -9.62 -20.04 16.23
C GLU A 449 -10.56 -20.43 15.09
N TYR A 450 -11.17 -19.45 14.42
CA TYR A 450 -12.04 -19.66 13.28
C TYR A 450 -11.30 -20.34 12.13
N PHE A 451 -10.19 -19.76 11.66
CA PHE A 451 -9.46 -20.32 10.53
C PHE A 451 -8.62 -21.55 10.88
N GLY A 452 -8.33 -21.80 12.16
CA GLY A 452 -7.79 -23.08 12.63
C GLY A 452 -8.79 -24.24 12.50
N ASN A 453 -10.09 -23.95 12.48
CA ASN A 453 -11.17 -24.94 12.42
C ASN A 453 -12.00 -24.88 11.12
N PHE A 454 -11.74 -23.90 10.26
CA PHE A 454 -12.45 -23.73 9.01
C PHE A 454 -12.29 -24.94 8.07
N ALA A 455 -13.42 -25.41 7.51
CA ALA A 455 -13.45 -26.57 6.64
C ALA A 455 -13.01 -26.24 5.21
N PHE A 456 -11.72 -25.92 5.00
CA PHE A 456 -11.14 -25.56 3.69
C PHE A 456 -11.31 -26.63 2.61
N ASN A 457 -11.62 -27.88 2.97
CA ASN A 457 -11.91 -28.94 2.01
C ASN A 457 -13.31 -28.83 1.38
N LYS A 458 -14.28 -28.22 2.08
CA LYS A 458 -15.68 -28.10 1.67
C LYS A 458 -16.08 -26.66 1.33
N ASN A 459 -15.55 -25.71 2.08
CA ASN A 459 -16.03 -24.33 2.09
C ASN A 459 -15.04 -23.37 1.42
N SER A 460 -15.59 -22.35 0.78
CA SER A 460 -14.91 -21.24 0.13
C SER A 460 -15.25 -19.93 0.82
N ILE A 461 -14.37 -18.96 0.63
CA ILE A 461 -14.44 -17.64 1.25
C ILE A 461 -14.91 -16.64 0.20
N SER A 462 -15.99 -15.91 0.50
CA SER A 462 -16.50 -14.86 -0.38
C SER A 462 -16.83 -13.60 0.41
N ILE A 463 -16.02 -12.55 0.23
CA ILE A 463 -16.32 -11.22 0.77
C ILE A 463 -17.50 -10.53 0.06
N ARG A 464 -17.96 -11.13 -1.05
CA ARG A 464 -19.09 -10.61 -1.81
C ARG A 464 -20.40 -10.85 -1.07
N GLN A 465 -20.63 -12.08 -0.62
CA GLN A 465 -21.84 -12.46 0.11
C GLN A 465 -21.67 -12.35 1.62
N GLY A 466 -20.45 -12.42 2.15
CA GLY A 466 -20.20 -12.37 3.60
C GLY A 466 -20.71 -13.61 4.35
N ARG A 467 -20.64 -14.79 3.72
CA ARG A 467 -21.02 -16.09 4.31
C ARG A 467 -20.23 -17.24 3.69
N GLU A 468 -20.15 -18.35 4.39
CA GLU A 468 -19.53 -19.58 3.87
C GLU A 468 -20.30 -20.13 2.66
N GLN A 469 -19.56 -20.62 1.67
CA GLN A 469 -20.12 -21.19 0.44
C GLN A 469 -19.45 -22.52 0.11
N ASN A 470 -20.16 -23.43 -0.54
CA ASN A 470 -19.53 -24.64 -1.07
C ASN A 470 -18.45 -24.29 -2.10
N LYS A 471 -17.35 -25.04 -2.10
CA LYS A 471 -16.24 -24.81 -3.03
C LYS A 471 -16.64 -25.09 -4.48
N PRO A 472 -16.36 -24.16 -5.41
CA PRO A 472 -16.55 -24.39 -6.84
C PRO A 472 -15.54 -25.38 -7.46
N ASP A 473 -14.36 -25.54 -6.85
CA ASP A 473 -13.28 -26.38 -7.36
C ASP A 473 -12.52 -27.10 -6.24
N SER A 474 -11.62 -28.02 -6.62
CA SER A 474 -10.81 -28.83 -5.71
C SER A 474 -9.53 -28.13 -5.21
N SER A 475 -9.39 -26.81 -5.43
CA SER A 475 -8.19 -26.08 -4.98
C SER A 475 -8.05 -26.12 -3.46
N PRO A 476 -6.82 -26.14 -2.88
CA PRO A 476 -6.63 -26.18 -1.44
C PRO A 476 -7.36 -25.04 -0.71
N LEU A 477 -7.12 -23.81 -1.14
CA LEU A 477 -7.74 -22.59 -0.62
C LEU A 477 -8.52 -21.90 -1.74
N HIS A 478 -9.83 -21.73 -1.53
CA HIS A 478 -10.70 -21.04 -2.48
C HIS A 478 -11.21 -19.73 -1.89
N ILE A 479 -10.70 -18.61 -2.39
CA ILE A 479 -11.20 -17.27 -2.09
C ILE A 479 -11.70 -16.66 -3.38
N GLN A 480 -13.00 -16.38 -3.45
CA GLN A 480 -13.62 -15.81 -4.64
C GLN A 480 -13.12 -14.37 -4.87
N ASN A 481 -12.71 -14.05 -6.10
CA ASN A 481 -12.43 -12.67 -6.48
C ASN A 481 -13.74 -11.85 -6.39
N PRO A 482 -13.76 -10.73 -5.66
CA PRO A 482 -14.98 -9.96 -5.44
C PRO A 482 -15.60 -9.47 -6.75
N PHE A 483 -14.81 -9.12 -7.77
CA PHE A 483 -15.33 -8.54 -9.02
C PHE A 483 -15.36 -9.53 -10.19
N GLU A 484 -14.43 -10.48 -10.24
CA GLU A 484 -14.40 -11.53 -11.26
C GLU A 484 -14.81 -12.89 -10.65
N THR A 485 -16.11 -13.13 -10.48
CA THR A 485 -16.64 -14.22 -9.63
C THR A 485 -16.25 -15.64 -10.04
N SER A 486 -15.77 -15.84 -11.28
CA SER A 486 -15.25 -17.12 -11.79
C SER A 486 -13.80 -17.40 -11.35
N LEU A 487 -13.13 -16.45 -10.70
CA LEU A 487 -11.72 -16.56 -10.34
C LEU A 487 -11.50 -16.78 -8.86
N ASN A 488 -10.58 -17.69 -8.56
CA ASN A 488 -10.01 -17.91 -7.24
C ASN A 488 -8.72 -17.09 -7.08
N ILE A 489 -8.70 -16.13 -6.15
CA ILE A 489 -7.51 -15.27 -5.90
C ILE A 489 -6.38 -16.00 -5.19
N SER A 490 -6.64 -17.18 -4.64
CA SER A 490 -5.68 -18.04 -3.95
C SER A 490 -5.38 -19.33 -4.72
N LYS A 491 -5.63 -19.36 -6.05
CA LYS A 491 -5.37 -20.54 -6.89
C LYS A 491 -3.91 -21.00 -6.89
N ASN A 492 -2.98 -20.11 -6.56
CA ASN A 492 -1.55 -20.43 -6.44
C ASN A 492 -1.21 -21.21 -5.16
N VAL A 493 -2.06 -21.22 -4.14
CA VAL A 493 -1.75 -21.76 -2.81
C VAL A 493 -1.73 -23.29 -2.84
N SER A 494 -0.61 -23.87 -2.40
CA SER A 494 -0.50 -25.34 -2.29
C SER A 494 -1.16 -25.89 -1.03
N GLN A 495 -1.47 -27.19 -1.05
CA GLN A 495 -2.01 -27.90 0.12
C GLN A 495 -1.07 -27.81 1.33
N SER A 496 0.24 -27.91 1.09
CA SER A 496 1.26 -27.82 2.15
C SER A 496 1.31 -26.45 2.81
N GLN A 497 1.16 -25.37 2.05
CA GLN A 497 1.12 -24.00 2.59
C GLN A 497 -0.17 -23.73 3.36
N LEU A 498 -1.31 -24.22 2.86
CA LEU A 498 -2.57 -24.13 3.60
C LEU A 498 -2.51 -24.91 4.91
N GLN A 499 -2.01 -26.15 4.90
CA GLN A 499 -1.87 -26.94 6.13
C GLN A 499 -0.98 -26.23 7.16
N ARG A 500 0.15 -25.68 6.71
CA ARG A 500 1.03 -24.89 7.58
C ARG A 500 0.31 -23.67 8.18
N PHE A 501 -0.49 -22.97 7.39
CA PHE A 501 -1.31 -21.87 7.89
C PHE A 501 -2.27 -22.33 8.99
N VAL A 502 -2.98 -23.46 8.80
CA VAL A 502 -3.91 -24.01 9.79
C VAL A 502 -3.20 -24.42 11.07
N GLU A 503 -2.06 -25.10 10.97
CA GLU A 503 -1.25 -25.50 12.13
C GLU A 503 -0.81 -24.28 12.95
N LEU A 504 -0.29 -23.24 12.29
CA LEU A 504 0.12 -22.01 12.94
C LEU A 504 -1.07 -21.22 13.51
N ALA A 505 -2.22 -21.23 12.86
CA ALA A 505 -3.43 -20.60 13.39
C ALA A 505 -3.87 -21.28 14.69
N ARG A 506 -3.90 -22.62 14.73
CA ARG A 506 -4.20 -23.37 15.97
C ARG A 506 -3.18 -23.11 17.07
N GLU A 507 -1.89 -23.09 16.75
CA GLU A 507 -0.82 -22.75 17.70
C GLU A 507 -1.00 -21.33 18.25
N SER A 508 -1.30 -20.36 17.38
CA SER A 508 -1.48 -18.96 17.76
C SER A 508 -2.73 -18.75 18.62
N ALA A 509 -3.83 -19.43 18.30
CA ALA A 509 -5.02 -19.44 19.14
C ALA A 509 -4.72 -20.02 20.53
N TRP A 510 -3.96 -21.12 20.60
CA TRP A 510 -3.56 -21.73 21.86
C TRP A 510 -2.64 -20.81 22.70
N VAL A 511 -1.69 -20.11 22.07
CA VAL A 511 -0.83 -19.13 22.74
C VAL A 511 -1.66 -17.99 23.35
N LEU A 512 -2.69 -17.51 22.64
CA LEU A 512 -3.61 -16.48 23.15
C LEU A 512 -4.65 -17.03 24.15
N GLN A 513 -4.86 -18.34 24.24
CA GLN A 513 -5.82 -18.99 25.14
C GLN A 513 -5.23 -19.38 26.50
N GLN A 514 -3.92 -19.60 26.60
CA GLN A 514 -3.25 -19.85 27.87
C GLN A 514 -3.29 -18.59 28.74
N LYS A 515 -4.39 -18.48 29.49
CA LYS A 515 -4.84 -17.38 30.35
C LYS A 515 -3.79 -16.73 31.26
N ASP A 516 -4.07 -15.45 31.57
CA ASP A 516 -3.95 -14.83 32.90
C ASP A 516 -2.63 -15.03 33.65
N THR A 517 -1.54 -14.52 33.09
CA THR A 517 -0.56 -13.86 33.95
C THR A 517 -0.50 -12.42 33.49
N ALA A 518 -0.67 -11.51 34.44
CA ALA A 518 -0.59 -10.07 34.30
C ALA A 518 0.35 -9.64 33.17
N VAL A 519 0.05 -8.51 32.52
CA VAL A 519 1.07 -7.66 31.88
C VAL A 519 2.37 -7.93 32.62
N PRO A 520 3.36 -8.62 32.01
CA PRO A 520 4.51 -9.04 32.76
C PRO A 520 5.03 -7.78 33.43
N SER A 521 5.23 -7.80 34.75
CA SER A 521 5.74 -6.62 35.48
C SER A 521 6.81 -5.96 34.61
N PRO A 522 6.85 -4.63 34.41
CA PRO A 522 7.69 -3.97 33.40
C PRO A 522 9.19 -4.32 33.43
N SER A 523 9.64 -5.07 34.45
CA SER A 523 10.94 -5.73 34.58
C SER A 523 11.14 -7.02 33.74
N SER A 524 10.08 -7.68 33.27
CA SER A 524 10.13 -8.94 32.51
C SER A 524 10.21 -8.66 31.01
N LYS A 525 11.39 -8.83 30.41
CA LYS A 525 11.64 -8.66 28.96
C LYS A 525 11.08 -9.79 28.07
N LEU A 526 10.21 -10.65 28.60
CA LEU A 526 9.68 -11.80 27.86
C LEU A 526 8.60 -11.35 26.87
N PRO A 527 8.65 -11.80 25.59
CA PRO A 527 7.60 -11.52 24.62
C PRO A 527 6.26 -12.13 25.05
N TRP A 528 5.19 -11.33 24.97
CA TRP A 528 3.83 -11.70 25.36
C TRP A 528 2.81 -11.15 24.35
N GLY A 529 1.58 -11.67 24.37
CA GLY A 529 0.52 -11.21 23.46
C GLY A 529 0.90 -11.37 21.98
N LEU A 530 0.69 -10.31 21.19
CA LEU A 530 1.13 -10.25 19.79
C LEU A 530 2.65 -10.43 19.65
N ALA A 531 3.46 -9.90 20.57
CA ALA A 531 4.92 -10.03 20.50
C ALA A 531 5.36 -11.50 20.55
N ALA A 532 4.66 -12.34 21.33
CA ALA A 532 4.91 -13.78 21.37
C ALA A 532 4.57 -14.46 20.04
N LEU A 533 3.50 -14.03 19.36
CA LEU A 533 3.10 -14.55 18.05
C LEU A 533 4.06 -14.15 16.92
N LEU A 534 4.83 -13.07 17.10
CA LEU A 534 5.82 -12.58 16.14
C LEU A 534 7.23 -13.14 16.37
N LEU A 535 7.37 -14.14 17.25
CA LEU A 535 8.58 -14.96 17.30
C LEU A 535 8.50 -16.07 16.24
N PRO A 536 9.57 -16.35 15.48
CA PRO A 536 9.62 -17.53 14.62
C PRO A 536 9.34 -18.78 15.46
N SER A 537 8.35 -19.60 15.10
CA SER A 537 7.96 -20.78 15.88
C SER A 537 9.18 -21.63 16.26
N LEU A 538 9.22 -22.09 17.51
CA LEU A 538 10.23 -23.01 18.06
C LEU A 538 10.27 -24.38 17.34
N THR A 539 9.45 -24.58 16.32
CA THR A 539 9.35 -25.81 15.52
C THR A 539 10.56 -26.07 14.62
N GLN A 540 11.51 -25.14 14.51
CA GLN A 540 12.87 -25.45 13.99
C GLN A 540 13.78 -26.13 15.04
N SER A 541 13.36 -26.24 16.29
CA SER A 541 14.05 -26.96 17.37
C SER A 541 13.30 -28.24 17.78
N LYS A 542 13.10 -29.18 16.83
CA LYS A 542 12.54 -30.53 17.08
C LYS A 542 13.34 -31.41 18.07
N LYS A 543 14.31 -30.88 18.83
CA LYS A 543 15.05 -31.60 19.87
C LYS A 543 14.54 -31.37 21.30
N LYS A 544 13.68 -30.39 21.59
CA LYS A 544 13.12 -30.17 22.95
C LYS A 544 11.71 -30.74 23.17
N GLN A 545 10.87 -30.83 22.13
CA GLN A 545 9.50 -31.39 22.24
C GLN A 545 9.48 -32.90 22.58
N LYS A 546 10.51 -33.66 22.18
CA LYS A 546 10.64 -35.09 22.53
C LYS A 546 11.01 -35.35 24.00
N LYS A 547 11.46 -34.32 24.75
CA LYS A 547 11.81 -34.45 26.17
C LYS A 547 10.60 -34.26 27.10
N PHE A 548 9.72 -33.31 26.79
CA PHE A 548 8.56 -33.00 27.64
C PHE A 548 7.39 -34.00 27.52
N GLY A 549 7.20 -34.62 26.35
CA GLY A 549 6.22 -35.72 26.20
C GLY A 549 6.58 -36.96 27.04
N ASN A 550 7.87 -37.17 27.31
CA ASN A 550 8.36 -38.28 28.12
C ASN A 550 8.25 -38.01 29.64
N GLU A 551 8.31 -36.75 30.08
CA GLU A 551 8.13 -36.39 31.49
C GLU A 551 6.67 -36.53 31.91
N ARG A 552 5.71 -36.05 31.11
CA ARG A 552 4.27 -36.27 31.39
C ARG A 552 3.86 -37.75 31.38
N LEU A 553 4.44 -38.56 30.49
CA LEU A 553 4.22 -40.02 30.49
C LEU A 553 4.85 -40.71 31.69
N LYS A 554 6.01 -40.23 32.17
CA LYS A 554 6.61 -40.69 33.42
C LYS A 554 5.78 -40.33 34.64
N ASP A 555 5.29 -39.10 34.74
CA ASP A 555 4.47 -38.64 35.87
C ASP A 555 3.12 -39.40 35.92
N LEU A 556 2.51 -39.67 34.75
CA LEU A 556 1.33 -40.52 34.63
C LEU A 556 1.61 -41.98 35.00
N LEU A 557 2.76 -42.55 34.58
CA LEU A 557 3.15 -43.91 34.92
C LEU A 557 3.53 -44.06 36.40
N GLU A 558 4.14 -43.04 37.03
CA GLU A 558 4.42 -43.01 38.46
C GLU A 558 3.15 -42.86 39.30
N SER A 559 2.19 -42.04 38.84
CA SER A 559 0.87 -41.91 39.49
C SER A 559 0.05 -43.20 39.42
N ILE A 560 0.12 -43.95 38.31
CA ILE A 560 -0.54 -45.25 38.18
C ILE A 560 0.14 -46.32 39.05
N LYS A 561 1.48 -46.31 39.16
CA LYS A 561 2.22 -47.23 40.04
C LYS A 561 1.96 -46.98 41.52
N SER A 562 1.84 -45.72 41.94
CA SER A 562 1.54 -45.37 43.33
C SER A 562 0.11 -45.74 43.73
N ASN A 563 -0.87 -45.62 42.82
CA ASN A 563 -2.24 -46.07 43.06
C ASN A 563 -2.40 -47.61 43.07
N SER A 564 -1.46 -48.36 42.48
CA SER A 564 -1.49 -49.83 42.51
C SER A 564 -0.92 -50.45 43.80
N ALA A 565 -0.26 -49.66 44.65
CA ALA A 565 0.34 -50.13 45.90
C ALA A 565 -0.58 -50.05 47.13
N GLU A 566 -1.74 -49.38 47.03
CA GLU A 566 -2.68 -49.19 48.15
C GLU A 566 -3.92 -50.11 48.11
N SER A 567 -4.01 -51.08 47.19
CA SER A 567 -5.18 -51.99 47.09
C SER A 567 -4.86 -53.48 47.17
N SER A 568 -3.87 -53.89 47.96
CA SER A 568 -3.62 -55.32 48.23
C SER A 568 -3.37 -55.62 49.70
N THR A 569 -4.41 -55.56 50.52
CA THR A 569 -4.53 -56.43 51.70
C THR A 569 -5.94 -57.04 51.72
N ASN A 570 -5.99 -58.34 52.04
CA ASN A 570 -7.17 -59.19 52.23
C ASN A 570 -7.88 -59.73 50.98
N THR A 571 -7.49 -60.93 50.53
CA THR A 571 -8.21 -62.19 50.83
C THR A 571 -7.61 -63.35 50.03
N SER A 572 -7.02 -64.30 50.74
CA SER A 572 -6.57 -65.58 50.21
C SER A 572 -7.67 -66.63 50.38
N ARG A 573 -8.29 -67.07 49.28
CA ARG A 573 -8.97 -68.36 49.24
C ARG A 573 -8.65 -69.07 47.92
N LYS A 574 -8.02 -70.24 48.07
CA LYS A 574 -7.67 -71.21 47.04
C LYS A 574 -8.87 -71.54 46.14
N GLN A 575 -8.65 -71.62 44.83
CA GLN A 575 -9.10 -72.78 44.06
C GLN A 575 -8.34 -72.92 42.75
N THR A 576 -8.06 -74.19 42.47
CA THR A 576 -7.23 -74.76 41.42
C THR A 576 -8.06 -75.00 40.15
N VAL A 577 -7.35 -75.22 39.02
CA VAL A 577 -7.70 -76.14 37.90
C VAL A 577 -8.03 -75.52 36.52
N SER A 578 -7.16 -75.91 35.58
CA SER A 578 -7.32 -76.35 34.18
C SER A 578 -7.63 -75.38 33.02
N THR A 579 -6.60 -75.26 32.17
CA THR A 579 -6.46 -75.72 30.77
C THR A 579 -7.67 -75.82 29.82
N GLN A 580 -7.36 -75.47 28.56
CA GLN A 580 -8.01 -75.72 27.26
C GLN A 580 -9.09 -74.69 26.86
N MET A 581 -9.10 -74.12 25.65
CA MET A 581 -8.42 -74.38 24.37
C MET A 581 -8.18 -73.05 23.64
#